data_AF-A0A838V2C8-F1
#
_entry.id   AF-A0A838V2C8-F1
#
_cell.length_a   1.000
_cell.length_b   1.000
_cell.length_c   1.000
_cell.angle_alpha   90.00
_cell.angle_beta   90.00
_cell.angle_gamma   90.00
#
_symmetry.space_group_name_H-M   'P 1'
#
loop_
_entity.id
_entity.type
_entity.pdbx_description
1 polymer ?
#
loop_
_entity_poly.entity_id
_entity_poly.type
_entity_poly.pdbx_seq_one_letter_code
_entity_poly.pdbx_strand_id
1 'polypeptide(L)'
;AAGRRVVAFGQSGAPLPDDPKAAPAPRLTPLALVVLEETLRPDAAETIAFMREQEVDLKLISGDARATVTAVAYAVGVPREAGVVEGPELPEDPEALAEVALANTIFCRIKPEQKKALVAALVGAGRYVAMIGDGVNDVPALKTARMAVAMGSGAQVTKGVADVVLLKDQFSRLPEAVGEGRRIARNIHRLGRLYLTKTVYAAALILLVAVPGFAFPFLPRHLTLAALLTIGIPSFVLALAPSDGPLYRGHLLRSLAAFAVPAGLATALGSILSFFLVDTVAGDGLEAGRTAATTTLIILGLAFVLLLERGPGREHIAIQSYMLAMVAGLGALYALILAAAPVRDFFQMELLNSTEWFLAMLSTAVGLIIASALWRLPAIERLETLDDAPEGP
;
A
#
# COMPACT_ATOMS: atom_id res chain seq x y z
N ALA A 1 26.26 27.11 21.29
CA ALA A 1 25.57 28.19 20.56
C ALA A 1 24.24 27.66 20.05
N ALA A 2 23.11 28.30 20.37
CA ALA A 2 21.77 27.77 20.09
C ALA A 2 21.29 27.91 18.63
N GLY A 3 22.20 28.12 17.66
CA GLY A 3 21.85 28.28 16.23
C GLY A 3 21.03 29.54 15.88
N ARG A 4 20.82 30.46 16.83
CA ARG A 4 20.02 31.68 16.64
C ARG A 4 20.82 32.76 15.88
N ARG A 5 20.14 33.53 15.04
CA ARG A 5 20.76 34.70 14.39
C ARG A 5 20.75 35.86 15.39
N VAL A 6 21.90 36.48 15.61
CA VAL A 6 22.04 37.59 16.55
C VAL A 6 22.51 38.82 15.79
N VAL A 7 21.76 39.91 15.92
CA VAL A 7 22.11 41.23 15.36
C VAL A 7 22.43 42.16 16.51
N ALA A 8 23.66 42.68 16.54
CA ALA A 8 24.10 43.67 17.51
C ALA A 8 23.90 45.07 16.92
N PHE A 9 23.18 45.93 17.64
CA PHE A 9 23.01 47.34 17.32
C PHE A 9 23.95 48.15 18.17
N GLY A 10 24.72 49.03 17.52
CA GLY A 10 25.62 49.96 18.17
C GLY A 10 25.56 51.33 17.50
N GLN A 11 25.84 52.36 18.28
CA GLN A 11 25.89 53.74 17.81
C GLN A 11 27.33 54.24 17.84
N SER A 12 27.74 54.96 16.80
CA SER A 12 29.01 55.66 16.73
C SER A 12 28.77 57.17 16.74
N GLY A 13 29.65 57.92 17.41
CA GLY A 13 29.68 59.38 17.33
C GLY A 13 30.36 59.93 16.07
N ALA A 14 31.04 59.07 15.31
CA ALA A 14 31.65 59.39 14.01
C ALA A 14 30.92 58.65 12.87
N PRO A 15 30.82 59.24 11.67
CA PRO A 15 30.22 58.58 10.51
C PRO A 15 30.96 57.28 10.18
N LEU A 16 30.21 56.30 9.68
CA LEU A 16 30.79 55.07 9.14
C LEU A 16 31.53 55.40 7.84
N PRO A 17 32.69 54.78 7.57
CA PRO A 17 33.40 54.95 6.30
C PRO A 17 32.56 54.39 5.13
N ASP A 18 32.63 55.04 3.97
CA ASP A 18 31.91 54.63 2.76
C ASP A 18 32.38 53.25 2.24
N ASP A 19 33.66 52.93 2.43
CA ASP A 19 34.21 51.59 2.18
C ASP A 19 34.56 50.90 3.52
N PRO A 20 33.85 49.83 3.90
CA PRO A 20 34.10 49.05 5.12
C PRO A 20 35.51 48.45 5.21
N LYS A 21 36.25 48.34 4.10
CA LYS A 21 37.61 47.79 4.07
C LYS A 21 38.71 48.85 4.17
N ALA A 22 38.37 50.14 4.00
CA ALA A 22 39.34 51.21 3.92
C ALA A 22 39.82 51.71 5.29
N ALA A 23 39.00 51.57 6.34
CA ALA A 23 39.35 52.00 7.70
C ALA A 23 38.67 51.14 8.77
N PRO A 24 39.30 50.93 9.94
CA PRO A 24 38.66 50.23 11.05
C PRO A 24 37.42 50.99 11.54
N ALA A 25 36.37 50.24 11.89
CA ALA A 25 35.13 50.83 12.37
C ALA A 25 35.37 51.68 13.65
N PRO A 26 34.75 52.86 13.77
CA PRO A 26 34.84 53.69 14.97
C PRO A 26 34.33 52.94 16.21
N ARG A 27 34.73 53.38 17.41
CA ARG A 27 34.23 52.79 18.66
C ARG A 27 32.70 52.89 18.72
N LEU A 28 32.04 51.73 18.69
CA LEU A 28 30.59 51.60 18.81
C LEU A 28 30.20 51.49 20.28
N THR A 29 29.21 52.26 20.69
CA THR A 29 28.52 52.08 21.97
C THR A 29 27.41 51.05 21.76
N PRO A 30 27.43 49.91 22.45
CA PRO A 30 26.41 48.88 22.28
C PRO A 30 25.06 49.38 22.80
N LEU A 31 24.02 49.25 21.97
CA LEU A 31 22.65 49.67 22.32
C LEU A 31 21.75 48.48 22.62
N ALA A 32 21.74 47.48 21.73
CA ALA A 32 20.85 46.34 21.84
C ALA A 32 21.39 45.10 21.14
N LEU A 33 20.95 43.93 21.58
CA LEU A 33 21.09 42.66 20.89
C LEU A 33 19.69 42.18 20.51
N VAL A 34 19.45 41.99 19.22
CA VAL A 34 18.21 41.38 18.72
C VAL A 34 18.54 39.94 18.34
N VAL A 35 17.87 39.01 19.01
CA VAL A 35 17.98 37.58 18.73
C VAL A 35 16.78 37.16 17.89
N LEU A 36 17.04 36.73 16.66
CA LEU A 36 16.04 36.19 15.76
C LEU A 36 16.06 34.67 15.89
N GLU A 37 14.93 34.12 16.30
CA GLU A 37 14.72 32.68 16.43
C GLU A 37 13.71 32.23 15.37
N GLU A 38 14.03 31.12 14.70
CA GLU A 38 13.11 30.50 13.76
C GLU A 38 11.98 29.83 14.55
N THR A 39 10.73 30.11 14.19
CA THR A 39 9.59 29.49 14.86
C THR A 39 9.36 28.10 14.26
N LEU A 40 9.62 27.07 15.07
CA LEU A 40 9.28 25.70 14.71
C LEU A 40 7.77 25.54 14.68
N ARG A 41 7.28 24.78 13.71
CA ARG A 41 5.85 24.42 13.68
C ARG A 41 5.55 23.50 14.88
N PRO A 42 4.44 23.72 15.60
CA PRO A 42 4.13 22.98 16.82
C PRO A 42 3.96 21.47 16.58
N ASP A 43 3.59 21.09 15.36
CA ASP A 43 3.34 19.72 14.91
C ASP A 43 4.59 19.01 14.35
N ALA A 44 5.72 19.71 14.19
CA ALA A 44 6.91 19.15 13.53
C ALA A 44 7.51 17.95 14.29
N ALA A 45 7.63 18.06 15.61
CA ALA A 45 8.22 17.01 16.44
C ALA A 45 7.39 15.73 16.44
N GLU A 46 6.06 15.87 16.59
CA GLU A 46 5.11 14.75 16.51
C GLU A 46 5.14 14.09 15.13
N THR A 47 5.20 14.90 14.06
CA THR A 47 5.25 14.39 12.69
C THR A 47 6.52 13.56 12.43
N ILE A 48 7.67 14.02 12.93
CA ILE A 48 8.94 13.29 12.79
C ILE A 48 8.93 12.00 13.61
N ALA A 49 8.38 12.03 14.82
CA ALA A 49 8.22 10.83 15.64
C ALA A 49 7.36 9.79 14.91
N PHE A 50 6.20 10.18 14.38
CA PHE A 50 5.33 9.29 13.62
C PHE A 50 6.02 8.71 12.38
N MET A 51 6.72 9.54 11.60
CA MET A 51 7.44 9.06 10.41
C MET A 51 8.47 7.98 10.76
N ARG A 52 9.18 8.16 11.88
CA ARG A 52 10.12 7.15 12.38
C ARG A 52 9.43 5.88 12.87
N GLU A 53 8.30 6.00 13.57
CA GLU A 53 7.47 4.84 13.97
C GLU A 53 6.95 4.06 12.75
N GLN A 54 6.69 4.74 11.64
CA GLN A 54 6.32 4.11 10.37
C GLN A 54 7.53 3.60 9.57
N GLU A 55 8.73 3.55 10.15
CA GLU A 55 9.97 3.10 9.49
C GLU A 55 10.32 3.91 8.23
N VAL A 56 10.00 5.21 8.24
CA VAL A 56 10.43 6.16 7.20
C VAL A 56 11.74 6.79 7.62
N ASP A 57 12.79 6.56 6.82
CA ASP A 57 14.09 7.20 7.00
C ASP A 57 14.02 8.68 6.57
N LEU A 58 14.18 9.57 7.54
CA LEU A 58 14.12 11.01 7.32
C LEU A 58 15.50 11.54 6.92
N LYS A 59 15.57 12.28 5.81
CA LYS A 59 16.76 13.02 5.38
C LYS A 59 16.46 14.52 5.37
N LEU A 60 17.20 15.31 6.15
CA LEU A 60 17.10 16.77 6.21
C LEU A 60 18.16 17.40 5.30
N ILE A 61 17.74 18.07 4.24
CA ILE A 61 18.65 18.64 3.23
C ILE A 61 18.41 20.15 3.11
N SER A 62 19.37 20.95 3.59
CA SER A 62 19.25 22.41 3.62
C SER A 62 20.48 23.12 3.05
N GLY A 63 20.26 24.32 2.50
CA GLY A 63 21.31 25.27 2.08
C GLY A 63 21.93 26.04 3.24
N ASP A 64 21.35 25.95 4.45
CA ASP A 64 21.79 26.71 5.61
C ASP A 64 23.07 26.15 6.27
N ALA A 65 23.65 26.96 7.16
CA ALA A 65 24.81 26.59 7.95
C ALA A 65 24.49 25.45 8.93
N ARG A 66 25.49 24.59 9.16
CA ARG A 66 25.41 23.42 10.06
C ARG A 66 24.82 23.74 11.43
N ALA A 67 25.23 24.84 12.05
CA ALA A 67 24.75 25.23 13.38
C ALA A 67 23.24 25.48 13.42
N THR A 68 22.65 26.03 12.35
CA THR A 68 21.21 26.30 12.26
C THR A 68 20.43 25.02 12.02
N VAL A 69 20.85 24.23 11.02
CA VAL A 69 20.15 23.01 10.60
C VAL A 69 20.16 21.97 11.73
N THR A 70 21.29 21.77 12.40
CA THR A 70 21.38 20.83 13.52
C THR A 70 20.58 21.29 14.74
N ALA A 71 20.54 22.59 15.03
CA ALA A 71 19.70 23.12 16.12
C ALA A 71 18.21 22.85 15.86
N VAL A 72 17.74 23.10 14.63
CA VAL A 72 16.36 22.79 14.21
C VAL A 72 16.09 21.30 14.29
N ALA A 73 16.95 20.47 13.68
CA ALA A 73 16.80 19.01 13.64
C ALA A 73 16.68 18.39 15.04
N TYR A 74 17.55 18.78 15.96
CA TYR A 74 17.54 18.26 17.32
C TYR A 74 16.34 18.75 18.12
N ALA A 75 15.88 19.97 17.89
CA ALA A 75 14.69 20.52 18.55
C ALA A 75 13.40 19.78 18.12
N VAL A 76 13.36 19.26 16.89
CA VAL A 76 12.21 18.48 16.38
C VAL A 76 12.37 16.97 16.57
N GLY A 77 13.37 16.51 17.32
CA GLY A 77 13.51 15.10 17.73
C GLY A 77 14.39 14.22 16.84
N VAL A 78 15.18 14.79 15.93
CA VAL A 78 16.23 14.03 15.22
C VAL A 78 17.35 13.68 16.21
N PRO A 79 17.83 12.42 16.28
CA PRO A 79 18.90 12.02 17.19
C PRO A 79 20.19 12.82 16.97
N ARG A 80 20.94 13.09 18.04
CA ARG A 80 22.25 13.78 17.93
C ARG A 80 23.34 12.95 17.29
N GLU A 81 23.17 11.64 17.34
CA GLU A 81 24.03 10.65 16.70
C GLU A 81 23.72 10.52 15.20
N ALA A 82 22.66 11.18 14.72
CA ALA A 82 22.33 11.20 13.31
C ALA A 82 23.46 11.90 12.54
N GLY A 83 24.05 11.20 11.58
CA GLY A 83 25.21 11.69 10.83
C GLY A 83 24.93 13.03 10.14
N VAL A 84 25.94 13.92 10.16
CA VAL A 84 25.85 15.30 9.65
C VAL A 84 26.98 15.57 8.67
N VAL A 85 26.62 15.96 7.45
CA VAL A 85 27.55 16.20 6.33
C VAL A 85 27.31 17.59 5.75
N GLU A 86 28.39 18.31 5.42
CA GLU A 86 28.28 19.57 4.69
C GLU A 86 28.47 19.36 3.17
N GLY A 87 27.84 20.20 2.35
CA GLY A 87 27.92 20.13 0.88
C GLY A 87 29.34 20.03 0.31
N PRO A 88 30.36 20.75 0.83
CA PRO A 88 31.74 20.61 0.37
C PRO A 88 32.39 19.26 0.66
N GLU A 89 31.84 18.48 1.59
CA GLU A 89 32.34 17.15 1.99
C GLU A 89 31.68 16.03 1.17
N LEU A 90 30.68 16.35 0.33
CA LEU A 90 29.99 15.36 -0.48
C LEU A 90 30.89 14.85 -1.61
N PRO A 91 31.00 13.52 -1.78
CA PRO A 91 31.73 12.96 -2.90
C PRO A 91 31.01 13.24 -4.22
N GLU A 92 31.78 13.38 -5.29
CA GLU A 92 31.25 13.50 -6.66
C GLU A 92 30.91 12.13 -7.26
N ASP A 93 31.55 11.07 -6.75
CA ASP A 93 31.30 9.69 -7.18
C ASP A 93 29.89 9.22 -6.74
N PRO A 94 29.05 8.68 -7.64
CA PRO A 94 27.68 8.28 -7.32
C PRO A 94 27.56 7.17 -6.27
N GLU A 95 28.47 6.20 -6.26
CA GLU A 95 28.43 5.08 -5.30
C GLU A 95 28.79 5.56 -3.90
N ALA A 96 29.89 6.30 -3.78
CA ALA A 96 30.28 6.93 -2.52
C ALA A 96 29.20 7.93 -2.02
N LEU A 97 28.56 8.67 -2.93
CA LEU A 97 27.47 9.57 -2.57
C LEU A 97 26.25 8.81 -2.03
N ALA A 98 25.94 7.66 -2.59
CA ALA A 98 24.85 6.81 -2.11
C ALA A 98 25.14 6.29 -0.69
N GLU A 99 26.36 5.81 -0.43
CA GLU A 99 26.77 5.36 0.91
C GLU A 99 26.65 6.49 1.94
N VAL A 100 27.18 7.67 1.61
CA VAL A 100 27.09 8.86 2.47
C VAL A 100 25.63 9.27 2.67
N ALA A 101 24.81 9.23 1.62
CA ALA A 101 23.40 9.59 1.68
C ALA A 101 22.58 8.61 2.56
N LEU A 102 22.90 7.31 2.52
CA LEU A 102 22.24 6.28 3.32
C LEU A 102 22.64 6.38 4.80
N ALA A 103 23.94 6.55 5.09
CA ALA A 103 24.48 6.54 6.44
C ALA A 103 24.15 7.81 7.26
N ASN A 104 23.86 8.94 6.60
CA ASN A 104 23.67 10.23 7.25
C ASN A 104 22.22 10.73 7.13
N THR A 105 21.83 11.61 8.04
CA THR A 105 20.47 12.17 8.09
C THR A 105 20.47 13.66 7.76
N ILE A 106 21.49 14.41 8.16
CA ILE A 106 21.50 15.87 8.08
C ILE A 106 22.54 16.33 7.05
N PHE A 107 22.08 17.08 6.05
CA PHE A 107 22.90 17.63 4.98
C PHE A 107 22.78 19.16 4.97
N CYS A 108 23.90 19.86 5.17
CA CYS A 108 23.95 21.32 5.33
C CYS A 108 24.73 21.98 4.19
N ARG A 109 24.50 23.27 3.93
CA ARG A 109 25.15 24.03 2.83
C ARG A 109 25.06 23.36 1.45
N ILE A 110 23.92 22.73 1.18
CA ILE A 110 23.69 21.96 -0.03
C ILE A 110 23.26 22.88 -1.18
N LYS A 111 23.99 22.82 -2.29
CA LYS A 111 23.62 23.51 -3.54
C LYS A 111 22.45 22.78 -4.25
N PRO A 112 21.66 23.46 -5.09
CA PRO A 112 20.56 22.83 -5.83
C PRO A 112 20.97 21.58 -6.63
N GLU A 113 22.14 21.62 -7.28
CA GLU A 113 22.67 20.48 -8.06
C GLU A 113 23.03 19.30 -7.16
N GLN A 114 23.61 19.58 -5.99
CA GLN A 114 23.95 18.57 -4.98
C GLN A 114 22.70 17.96 -4.34
N LYS A 115 21.65 18.76 -4.11
CA LYS A 115 20.35 18.27 -3.62
C LYS A 115 19.76 17.26 -4.59
N LYS A 116 19.78 17.56 -5.90
CA LYS A 116 19.37 16.63 -6.94
C LYS A 116 20.23 15.36 -6.93
N ALA A 117 21.55 15.49 -6.84
CA ALA A 117 22.46 14.34 -6.82
C ALA A 117 22.22 13.42 -5.61
N LEU A 118 21.98 13.97 -4.42
CA LEU A 118 21.62 13.20 -3.22
C LEU A 118 20.32 12.41 -3.42
N VAL A 119 19.28 13.04 -3.96
CA VAL A 119 18.02 12.35 -4.26
C VAL A 119 18.23 11.26 -5.31
N ALA A 120 19.00 11.54 -6.37
CA ALA A 120 19.33 10.56 -7.40
C ALA A 120 20.08 9.36 -6.83
N ALA A 121 21.05 9.59 -5.94
CA ALA A 121 21.85 8.54 -5.30
C ALA A 121 20.97 7.63 -4.43
N LEU A 122 20.08 8.21 -3.61
CA LEU A 122 19.12 7.43 -2.80
C LEU A 122 18.17 6.60 -3.67
N VAL A 123 17.66 7.17 -4.77
CA VAL A 123 16.80 6.45 -5.73
C VAL A 123 17.58 5.34 -6.44
N GLY A 124 18.83 5.61 -6.82
CA GLY A 124 19.75 4.65 -7.44
C GLY A 124 20.09 3.47 -6.52
N ALA A 125 20.20 3.72 -5.23
CA ALA A 125 20.33 2.69 -4.18
C ALA A 125 19.03 1.91 -3.90
N GLY A 126 18.02 2.02 -4.77
CA GLY A 126 16.77 1.26 -4.68
C GLY A 126 15.76 1.80 -3.66
N ARG A 127 16.05 2.92 -2.97
CA ARG A 127 15.10 3.51 -2.01
C ARG A 127 13.93 4.18 -2.72
N TYR A 128 12.74 4.08 -2.12
CA TYR A 128 11.58 4.84 -2.58
C TYR A 128 11.58 6.22 -1.93
N VAL A 129 12.14 7.21 -2.63
CA VAL A 129 12.35 8.56 -2.07
C VAL A 129 11.16 9.47 -2.36
N ALA A 130 10.57 10.01 -1.30
CA ALA A 130 9.67 11.16 -1.39
C ALA A 130 10.45 12.44 -1.06
N MET A 131 10.39 13.44 -1.93
CA MET A 131 11.02 14.74 -1.69
C MET A 131 9.94 15.80 -1.45
N ILE A 132 10.15 16.62 -0.44
CA ILE A 132 9.31 17.77 -0.11
C ILE A 132 10.07 19.05 -0.44
N GLY A 133 9.45 19.97 -1.16
CA GLY A 133 10.06 21.24 -1.52
C GLY A 133 9.02 22.32 -1.82
N ASP A 134 9.43 23.57 -1.68
CA ASP A 134 8.58 24.74 -1.90
C ASP A 134 9.20 25.73 -2.90
N GLY A 135 10.53 25.76 -3.01
CA GLY A 135 11.29 26.68 -3.84
C GLY A 135 11.56 26.19 -5.26
N VAL A 136 11.77 27.13 -6.19
CA VAL A 136 12.16 26.82 -7.58
C VAL A 136 13.45 25.99 -7.66
N ASN A 137 14.34 26.18 -6.68
CA ASN A 137 15.60 25.43 -6.54
C ASN A 137 15.39 23.93 -6.27
N ASP A 138 14.22 23.54 -5.77
CA ASP A 138 13.92 22.15 -5.44
C ASP A 138 13.36 21.37 -6.64
N VAL A 139 12.92 22.06 -7.69
CA VAL A 139 12.29 21.45 -8.88
C VAL A 139 13.13 20.31 -9.49
N PRO A 140 14.46 20.47 -9.71
CA PRO A 140 15.25 19.39 -10.28
C PRO A 140 15.29 18.13 -9.40
N ALA A 141 15.31 18.31 -8.08
CA ALA A 141 15.37 17.22 -7.14
C ALA A 141 13.98 16.59 -6.93
N LEU A 142 12.90 17.38 -6.91
CA LEU A 142 11.51 16.91 -6.91
C LEU A 142 11.23 16.01 -8.11
N LYS A 143 11.62 16.42 -9.32
CA LYS A 143 11.49 15.59 -10.53
C LYS A 143 12.30 14.30 -10.50
N THR A 144 13.35 14.25 -9.67
CA THR A 144 14.21 13.07 -9.55
C THR A 144 13.68 12.08 -8.52
N ALA A 145 12.94 12.56 -7.52
CA ALA A 145 12.30 11.73 -6.52
C ALA A 145 11.23 10.82 -7.14
N ARG A 146 10.94 9.69 -6.48
CA ARG A 146 9.82 8.82 -6.90
C ARG A 146 8.45 9.36 -6.50
N MET A 147 8.44 10.32 -5.58
CA MET A 147 7.24 11.06 -5.21
C MET A 147 7.64 12.50 -4.89
N ALA A 148 7.08 13.45 -5.63
CA ALA A 148 7.29 14.87 -5.42
C ALA A 148 6.13 15.44 -4.59
N VAL A 149 6.46 16.09 -3.47
CA VAL A 149 5.51 16.76 -2.59
C VAL A 149 5.79 18.26 -2.57
N ALA A 150 4.80 19.05 -2.98
CA ALA A 150 4.90 20.51 -2.93
C ALA A 150 4.08 21.09 -1.78
N MET A 151 4.59 22.18 -1.22
CA MET A 151 3.84 23.05 -0.31
C MET A 151 2.82 23.88 -1.11
N GLY A 152 1.63 24.12 -0.56
CA GLY A 152 0.60 24.97 -1.16
C GLY A 152 1.08 26.41 -1.36
N SER A 153 1.83 26.94 -0.39
CA SER A 153 2.53 28.22 -0.47
C SER A 153 3.75 28.22 -1.40
N GLY A 154 4.16 27.05 -1.91
CA GLY A 154 5.31 26.90 -2.80
C GLY A 154 5.10 27.57 -4.16
N ALA A 155 6.21 27.73 -4.89
CA ALA A 155 6.21 28.29 -6.24
C ALA A 155 5.26 27.51 -7.18
N GLN A 156 4.72 28.19 -8.20
CA GLN A 156 3.81 27.52 -9.14
C GLN A 156 4.51 26.41 -9.93
N VAL A 157 5.82 26.58 -10.17
CA VAL A 157 6.64 25.58 -10.86
C VAL A 157 6.82 24.32 -10.00
N THR A 158 6.99 24.45 -8.67
CA THR A 158 7.08 23.28 -7.77
C THR A 158 5.76 22.54 -7.69
N LYS A 159 4.63 23.24 -7.58
CA LYS A 159 3.30 22.61 -7.65
C LYS A 159 3.02 21.92 -8.99
N GLY A 160 3.51 22.48 -10.09
CA GLY A 160 3.34 21.91 -11.43
C GLY A 160 4.11 20.61 -11.69
N VAL A 161 5.07 20.26 -10.83
CA VAL A 161 5.85 19.02 -10.94
C VAL A 161 5.58 18.03 -9.80
N ALA A 162 4.69 18.38 -8.87
CA ALA A 162 4.42 17.57 -7.69
C ALA A 162 3.32 16.53 -7.95
N ASP A 163 3.48 15.35 -7.38
CA ASP A 163 2.44 14.30 -7.34
C ASP A 163 1.41 14.59 -6.24
N VAL A 164 1.86 15.24 -5.16
CA VAL A 164 1.04 15.62 -4.00
C VAL A 164 1.26 17.09 -3.65
N VAL A 165 0.19 17.83 -3.41
CA VAL A 165 0.25 19.24 -2.96
C VAL A 165 -0.41 19.39 -1.60
N LEU A 166 0.36 19.86 -0.61
CA LEU A 166 -0.13 20.16 0.73
C LEU A 166 -0.80 21.54 0.76
N LEU A 167 -2.09 21.59 0.42
CA LEU A 167 -2.84 22.86 0.25
C LEU A 167 -2.78 23.82 1.44
N LYS A 168 -2.62 23.30 2.66
CA LYS A 168 -2.54 24.08 3.92
C LYS A 168 -1.14 24.14 4.52
N ASP A 169 -0.12 23.68 3.80
CA ASP A 169 1.27 23.66 4.27
C ASP A 169 1.48 22.86 5.57
N GLN A 170 0.63 21.86 5.80
CA GLN A 170 0.63 21.02 7.00
C GLN A 170 1.43 19.73 6.74
N PHE A 171 2.69 19.74 7.15
CA PHE A 171 3.57 18.56 7.10
C PHE A 171 3.00 17.38 7.90
N SER A 172 2.30 17.67 9.00
CA SER A 172 1.58 16.70 9.84
C SER A 172 0.51 15.86 9.15
N ARG A 173 0.11 16.20 7.91
CA ARG A 173 -0.84 15.39 7.12
C ARG A 173 -0.19 14.29 6.31
N LEU A 174 1.11 14.38 6.02
CA LEU A 174 1.82 13.31 5.32
C LEU A 174 1.80 11.97 6.07
N PRO A 175 1.94 11.90 7.41
CA PRO A 175 1.67 10.71 8.22
C PRO A 175 0.40 9.96 7.82
N GLU A 176 -0.73 10.66 7.83
CA GLU A 176 -2.05 10.10 7.52
C GLU A 176 -2.10 9.60 6.08
N ALA A 177 -1.53 10.37 5.13
CA ALA A 177 -1.46 9.97 3.73
C ALA A 177 -0.63 8.71 3.50
N VAL A 178 0.50 8.55 4.21
CA VAL A 178 1.30 7.33 4.19
C VAL A 178 0.50 6.16 4.78
N GLY A 179 -0.21 6.38 5.88
CA GLY A 179 -1.09 5.38 6.49
C GLY A 179 -2.16 4.86 5.53
N GLU A 180 -2.89 5.76 4.87
CA GLU A 180 -3.88 5.40 3.84
C GLU A 180 -3.25 4.70 2.64
N GLY A 181 -2.07 5.15 2.18
CA GLY A 181 -1.34 4.47 1.11
C GLY A 181 -0.99 3.02 1.46
N ARG A 182 -0.54 2.77 2.70
CA ARG A 182 -0.26 1.41 3.20
C ARG A 182 -1.52 0.56 3.28
N ARG A 183 -2.63 1.14 3.72
CA ARG A 183 -3.94 0.48 3.76
C ARG A 183 -4.41 0.08 2.36
N ILE A 184 -4.31 0.98 1.38
CA ILE A 184 -4.63 0.68 -0.02
C ILE A 184 -3.75 -0.46 -0.54
N ALA A 185 -2.45 -0.43 -0.29
CA ALA A 185 -1.53 -1.48 -0.71
C ALA A 185 -1.88 -2.86 -0.11
N ARG A 186 -2.25 -2.92 1.17
CA ARG A 186 -2.74 -4.16 1.81
C ARG A 186 -4.07 -4.63 1.22
N ASN A 187 -5.00 -3.70 0.96
CA ASN A 187 -6.27 -4.05 0.34
C ASN A 187 -6.06 -4.58 -1.09
N ILE A 188 -5.14 -4.02 -1.89
CA ILE A 188 -4.78 -4.56 -3.21
C ILE A 188 -4.31 -6.01 -3.11
N HIS A 189 -3.55 -6.38 -2.08
CA HIS A 189 -3.16 -7.77 -1.85
C HIS A 189 -4.38 -8.67 -1.56
N ARG A 190 -5.27 -8.23 -0.67
CA ARG A 190 -6.53 -8.92 -0.35
C ARG A 190 -7.39 -9.14 -1.59
N LEU A 191 -7.52 -8.12 -2.44
CA LEU A 191 -8.24 -8.20 -3.71
C LEU A 191 -7.53 -9.12 -4.71
N GLY A 192 -6.20 -9.06 -4.77
CA GLY A 192 -5.37 -9.93 -5.60
C GLY A 192 -5.65 -11.41 -5.36
N ARG A 193 -5.90 -11.82 -4.11
CA ARG A 193 -6.26 -13.21 -3.77
C ARG A 193 -7.56 -13.63 -4.44
N LEU A 194 -8.59 -12.78 -4.43
CA LEU A 194 -9.87 -13.06 -5.08
C LEU A 194 -9.76 -13.13 -6.60
N TYR A 195 -9.12 -12.13 -7.22
CA TYR A 195 -8.95 -12.09 -8.67
C TYR A 195 -8.09 -13.24 -9.18
N LEU A 196 -7.03 -13.61 -8.46
CA LEU A 196 -6.19 -14.75 -8.85
C LEU A 196 -6.94 -16.08 -8.66
N THR A 197 -7.73 -16.23 -7.58
CA THR A 197 -8.58 -17.42 -7.37
C THR A 197 -9.54 -17.60 -8.54
N LYS A 198 -10.11 -16.49 -9.04
CA LYS A 198 -10.96 -16.48 -10.25
C LYS A 198 -10.25 -17.07 -11.46
N THR A 199 -9.05 -16.56 -11.73
CA THR A 199 -8.24 -17.02 -12.85
C THR A 199 -7.88 -18.50 -12.71
N VAL A 200 -7.51 -18.94 -11.51
CA VAL A 200 -7.17 -20.35 -11.24
C VAL A 200 -8.37 -21.26 -11.47
N TYR A 201 -9.54 -20.98 -10.87
CA TYR A 201 -10.68 -21.89 -11.06
C TYR A 201 -11.13 -21.88 -12.52
N ALA A 202 -11.12 -20.74 -13.21
CA ALA A 202 -11.52 -20.66 -14.62
C ALA A 202 -10.59 -21.50 -15.51
N ALA A 203 -9.27 -21.37 -15.31
CA ALA A 203 -8.29 -22.17 -16.03
C ALA A 203 -8.44 -23.66 -15.71
N ALA A 204 -8.61 -24.02 -14.44
CA ALA A 204 -8.81 -25.40 -14.01
C ALA A 204 -10.09 -26.01 -14.60
N LEU A 205 -11.21 -25.27 -14.60
CA LEU A 205 -12.46 -25.69 -15.24
C LEU A 205 -12.27 -25.95 -16.74
N ILE A 206 -11.59 -25.04 -17.45
CA ILE A 206 -11.29 -25.21 -18.88
C ILE A 206 -10.47 -26.48 -19.09
N LEU A 207 -9.41 -26.70 -18.33
CA LEU A 207 -8.56 -27.89 -18.47
C LEU A 207 -9.32 -29.19 -18.15
N LEU A 208 -10.07 -29.21 -17.05
CA LEU A 208 -10.81 -30.39 -16.59
C LEU A 208 -11.96 -30.79 -17.53
N VAL A 209 -12.51 -29.84 -18.28
CA VAL A 209 -13.60 -30.10 -19.24
C VAL A 209 -13.05 -30.32 -20.65
N ALA A 210 -12.14 -29.46 -21.13
CA ALA A 210 -11.70 -29.46 -22.51
C ALA A 210 -10.78 -30.65 -22.83
N VAL A 211 -9.91 -31.07 -21.88
CA VAL A 211 -8.98 -32.19 -22.13
C VAL A 211 -9.72 -33.51 -22.30
N PRO A 212 -10.71 -33.88 -21.46
CA PRO A 212 -11.52 -35.08 -21.69
C PRO A 212 -12.56 -34.92 -22.82
N GLY A 213 -12.80 -33.71 -23.31
CA GLY A 213 -13.81 -33.43 -24.34
C GLY A 213 -15.25 -33.36 -23.82
N PHE A 214 -15.43 -33.01 -22.55
CA PHE A 214 -16.76 -32.84 -21.96
C PHE A 214 -17.43 -31.55 -22.43
N ALA A 215 -18.77 -31.51 -22.39
CA ALA A 215 -19.51 -30.28 -22.60
C ALA A 215 -19.28 -29.33 -21.41
N PHE A 216 -19.05 -28.05 -21.71
CA PHE A 216 -18.76 -27.07 -20.65
C PHE A 216 -20.00 -26.85 -19.75
N PRO A 217 -19.86 -27.03 -18.42
CA PRO A 217 -21.00 -27.08 -17.50
C PRO A 217 -21.51 -25.70 -17.07
N PHE A 218 -20.99 -24.61 -17.66
CA PHE A 218 -21.43 -23.26 -17.35
C PHE A 218 -21.81 -22.49 -18.60
N LEU A 219 -22.85 -21.69 -18.49
CA LEU A 219 -23.13 -20.66 -19.48
C LEU A 219 -22.37 -19.38 -19.10
N PRO A 220 -22.05 -18.49 -20.06
CA PRO A 220 -21.44 -17.21 -19.77
C PRO A 220 -22.21 -16.40 -18.72
N ARG A 221 -23.55 -16.49 -18.73
CA ARG A 221 -24.43 -15.84 -17.74
C ARG A 221 -24.22 -16.36 -16.30
N HIS A 222 -23.93 -17.66 -16.12
CA HIS A 222 -23.62 -18.23 -14.80
C HIS A 222 -22.30 -17.71 -14.26
N LEU A 223 -21.28 -17.65 -15.12
CA LEU A 223 -19.96 -17.11 -14.75
C LEU A 223 -20.02 -15.61 -14.43
N THR A 224 -20.86 -14.85 -15.14
CA THR A 224 -21.11 -13.43 -14.82
C THR A 224 -21.76 -13.28 -13.44
N LEU A 225 -22.80 -14.08 -13.15
CA LEU A 225 -23.46 -14.06 -11.84
C LEU A 225 -22.50 -14.43 -10.71
N ALA A 226 -21.76 -15.53 -10.88
CA ALA A 226 -20.74 -15.97 -9.96
C ALA A 226 -19.68 -14.88 -9.73
N ALA A 227 -19.16 -14.27 -10.80
CA ALA A 227 -18.15 -13.24 -10.71
C ALA A 227 -18.67 -12.00 -9.97
N LEU A 228 -19.93 -11.62 -10.17
CA LEU A 228 -20.55 -10.49 -9.47
C LEU A 228 -20.62 -10.73 -7.96
N LEU A 229 -21.10 -11.90 -7.55
CA LEU A 229 -21.34 -12.24 -6.14
C LEU A 229 -20.06 -12.60 -5.38
N THR A 230 -19.10 -13.25 -6.02
CA THR A 230 -17.89 -13.77 -5.36
C THR A 230 -16.68 -12.87 -5.50
N ILE A 231 -16.63 -12.01 -6.52
CA ILE A 231 -15.51 -11.08 -6.75
C ILE A 231 -15.99 -9.63 -6.81
N GLY A 232 -16.95 -9.29 -7.67
CA GLY A 232 -17.32 -7.91 -7.96
C GLY A 232 -17.73 -7.10 -6.72
N ILE A 233 -18.82 -7.53 -6.07
CA ILE A 233 -19.32 -6.84 -4.86
C ILE A 233 -18.31 -6.97 -3.70
N PRO A 234 -17.76 -8.16 -3.37
CA PRO A 234 -16.75 -8.27 -2.33
C PRO A 234 -15.54 -7.38 -2.56
N SER A 235 -15.06 -7.23 -3.80
CA SER A 235 -13.86 -6.44 -4.09
C SER A 235 -14.06 -4.95 -3.83
N PHE A 236 -15.23 -4.41 -4.20
CA PHE A 236 -15.56 -3.01 -3.91
C PHE A 236 -15.60 -2.76 -2.40
N VAL A 237 -16.26 -3.66 -1.68
CA VAL A 237 -16.39 -3.59 -0.22
C VAL A 237 -15.03 -3.72 0.47
N LEU A 238 -14.23 -4.71 0.08
CA LEU A 238 -12.92 -4.98 0.67
C LEU A 238 -11.88 -3.92 0.32
N ALA A 239 -12.02 -3.20 -0.80
CA ALA A 239 -11.14 -2.07 -1.14
C ALA A 239 -11.23 -0.94 -0.10
N LEU A 240 -12.41 -0.76 0.50
CA LEU A 240 -12.71 0.26 1.50
C LEU A 240 -12.66 -0.28 2.93
N ALA A 241 -12.36 -1.56 3.12
CA ALA A 241 -12.29 -2.13 4.45
C ALA A 241 -11.06 -1.60 5.21
N PRO A 242 -11.15 -1.49 6.55
CA PRO A 242 -9.96 -1.37 7.39
C PRO A 242 -9.01 -2.54 7.14
N SER A 243 -7.72 -2.28 7.23
CA SER A 243 -6.69 -3.31 7.05
C SER A 243 -5.47 -2.95 7.86
N ASP A 244 -5.04 -3.92 8.66
CA ASP A 244 -3.83 -3.86 9.49
C ASP A 244 -2.88 -5.01 9.11
N GLY A 245 -1.61 -4.87 9.49
CA GLY A 245 -0.58 -5.87 9.23
C GLY A 245 0.55 -5.41 8.28
N PRO A 246 1.48 -6.32 7.94
CA PRO A 246 2.68 -6.00 7.19
C PRO A 246 2.39 -5.68 5.72
N LEU A 247 3.31 -4.95 5.08
CA LEU A 247 3.31 -4.75 3.64
C LEU A 247 4.01 -5.94 2.96
N TYR A 248 3.39 -6.51 1.93
CA TYR A 248 3.96 -7.61 1.16
C TYR A 248 4.94 -7.05 0.11
N ARG A 249 6.24 -6.95 0.45
CA ARG A 249 7.29 -6.45 -0.46
C ARG A 249 8.06 -7.61 -1.09
N GLY A 250 8.20 -7.63 -2.41
CA GLY A 250 9.07 -8.58 -3.12
C GLY A 250 8.52 -10.00 -3.37
N HIS A 251 7.42 -10.41 -2.73
CA HIS A 251 6.86 -11.77 -2.86
C HIS A 251 5.34 -11.79 -3.08
N LEU A 252 4.78 -10.71 -3.65
CA LEU A 252 3.35 -10.55 -3.91
C LEU A 252 2.76 -11.78 -4.61
N LEU A 253 3.29 -12.17 -5.77
CA LEU A 253 2.73 -13.28 -6.57
C LEU A 253 2.71 -14.63 -5.82
N ARG A 254 3.78 -14.95 -5.08
CA ARG A 254 3.86 -16.20 -4.30
C ARG A 254 2.81 -16.23 -3.19
N SER A 255 2.72 -15.13 -2.44
CA SER A 255 1.74 -14.99 -1.35
C SER A 255 0.28 -14.96 -1.83
N LEU A 256 0.02 -14.47 -3.04
CA LEU A 256 -1.30 -14.56 -3.67
C LEU A 256 -1.59 -16.00 -4.10
N ALA A 257 -0.62 -16.68 -4.72
CA ALA A 257 -0.75 -18.05 -5.21
C ALA A 257 -0.99 -19.07 -4.08
N ALA A 258 -0.34 -18.88 -2.91
CA ALA A 258 -0.52 -19.73 -1.73
C ALA A 258 -2.00 -19.87 -1.31
N PHE A 259 -2.76 -18.79 -1.44
CA PHE A 259 -4.21 -18.81 -1.20
C PHE A 259 -5.00 -19.22 -2.46
N ALA A 260 -4.70 -18.59 -3.60
CA ALA A 260 -5.52 -18.66 -4.80
C ALA A 260 -5.48 -20.02 -5.51
N VAL A 261 -4.35 -20.73 -5.46
CA VAL A 261 -4.22 -22.03 -6.13
C VAL A 261 -5.08 -23.09 -5.43
N PRO A 262 -4.96 -23.32 -4.11
CA PRO A 262 -5.84 -24.24 -3.38
C PRO A 262 -7.33 -23.89 -3.51
N ALA A 263 -7.68 -22.61 -3.28
CA ALA A 263 -9.07 -22.16 -3.36
C ALA A 263 -9.65 -22.31 -4.78
N GLY A 264 -8.87 -21.96 -5.80
CA GLY A 264 -9.30 -22.05 -7.19
C GLY A 264 -9.47 -23.48 -7.68
N LEU A 265 -8.52 -24.36 -7.37
CA LEU A 265 -8.62 -25.79 -7.70
C LEU A 265 -9.79 -26.46 -6.99
N ALA A 266 -9.97 -26.17 -5.69
CA ALA A 266 -11.10 -26.65 -4.92
C ALA A 266 -12.45 -26.17 -5.49
N THR A 267 -12.54 -24.90 -5.89
CA THR A 267 -13.73 -24.35 -6.55
C THR A 267 -14.03 -25.09 -7.85
N ALA A 268 -13.02 -25.29 -8.70
CA ALA A 268 -13.19 -25.98 -9.98
C ALA A 268 -13.62 -27.45 -9.79
N LEU A 269 -12.91 -28.19 -8.94
CA LEU A 269 -13.20 -29.60 -8.67
C LEU A 269 -14.56 -29.78 -8.00
N GLY A 270 -14.89 -28.98 -6.99
CA GLY A 270 -16.19 -29.03 -6.31
C GLY A 270 -17.34 -28.72 -7.26
N SER A 271 -17.19 -27.72 -8.12
CA SER A 271 -18.26 -27.35 -9.05
C SER A 271 -18.46 -28.36 -10.18
N ILE A 272 -17.38 -28.95 -10.70
CA ILE A 272 -17.45 -30.04 -11.68
C ILE A 272 -18.03 -31.31 -11.05
N LEU A 273 -17.62 -31.64 -9.84
CA LEU A 273 -18.18 -32.76 -9.09
C LEU A 273 -19.68 -32.58 -8.90
N SER A 274 -20.13 -31.37 -8.53
CA SER A 274 -21.55 -31.05 -8.40
C SER A 274 -22.31 -31.22 -9.70
N PHE A 275 -21.74 -30.78 -10.83
CA PHE A 275 -22.34 -30.95 -12.15
C PHE A 275 -22.58 -32.43 -12.45
N PHE A 276 -21.53 -33.26 -12.36
CA PHE A 276 -21.62 -34.68 -12.69
C PHE A 276 -22.46 -35.48 -11.71
N LEU A 277 -22.40 -35.19 -10.41
CA LEU A 277 -23.23 -35.89 -9.43
C LEU A 277 -24.72 -35.64 -9.68
N VAL A 278 -25.12 -34.40 -9.97
CA VAL A 278 -26.52 -34.10 -10.26
C VAL A 278 -26.95 -34.70 -11.59
N ASP A 279 -26.14 -34.55 -12.64
CA ASP A 279 -26.44 -35.12 -13.96
C ASP A 279 -26.58 -36.65 -13.93
N THR A 280 -25.73 -37.35 -13.18
CA THR A 280 -25.72 -38.82 -13.12
C THR A 280 -26.67 -39.43 -12.09
N VAL A 281 -26.83 -38.80 -10.92
CA VAL A 281 -27.59 -39.37 -9.79
C VAL A 281 -29.04 -38.89 -9.78
N ALA A 282 -29.29 -37.62 -10.10
CA ALA A 282 -30.64 -37.07 -10.10
C ALA A 282 -31.37 -37.38 -11.42
N GLY A 283 -30.64 -37.45 -12.55
CA GLY A 283 -31.21 -37.79 -13.86
C GLY A 283 -32.12 -36.70 -14.46
N ASP A 284 -32.23 -35.55 -13.79
CA ASP A 284 -33.18 -34.46 -14.08
C ASP A 284 -32.67 -33.45 -15.14
N GLY A 285 -31.52 -33.74 -15.77
CA GLY A 285 -31.06 -33.07 -16.99
C GLY A 285 -30.01 -31.97 -16.80
N LEU A 286 -29.57 -31.44 -17.96
CA LEU A 286 -28.41 -30.57 -18.09
C LEU A 286 -28.57 -29.22 -17.35
N GLU A 287 -29.80 -28.71 -17.20
CA GLU A 287 -30.08 -27.41 -16.59
C GLU A 287 -29.97 -27.44 -15.05
N ALA A 288 -30.52 -28.48 -14.42
CA ALA A 288 -30.33 -28.75 -12.99
C ALA A 288 -28.85 -28.93 -12.63
N GLY A 289 -28.09 -29.72 -13.42
CA GLY A 289 -26.65 -29.90 -13.22
C GLY A 289 -25.87 -28.59 -13.31
N ARG A 290 -26.18 -27.72 -14.29
CA ARG A 290 -25.58 -26.38 -14.43
C ARG A 290 -25.91 -25.48 -13.24
N THR A 291 -27.14 -25.55 -12.74
CA THR A 291 -27.58 -24.76 -11.59
C THR A 291 -26.87 -25.21 -10.32
N ALA A 292 -26.73 -26.52 -10.10
CA ALA A 292 -26.00 -27.08 -8.96
C ALA A 292 -24.51 -26.71 -8.99
N ALA A 293 -23.88 -26.78 -10.17
CA ALA A 293 -22.49 -26.36 -10.35
C ALA A 293 -22.30 -24.86 -10.06
N THR A 294 -23.22 -24.02 -10.52
CA THR A 294 -23.20 -22.56 -10.28
C THR A 294 -23.42 -22.25 -8.81
N THR A 295 -24.35 -22.94 -8.16
CA THR A 295 -24.62 -22.85 -6.72
C THR A 295 -23.36 -23.20 -5.92
N THR A 296 -22.73 -24.34 -6.23
CA THR A 296 -21.51 -24.81 -5.57
C THR A 296 -20.36 -23.82 -5.74
N LEU A 297 -20.18 -23.28 -6.95
CA LEU A 297 -19.15 -22.27 -7.23
C LEU A 297 -19.38 -21.00 -6.39
N ILE A 298 -20.62 -20.50 -6.34
CA ILE A 298 -20.97 -19.30 -5.56
C ILE A 298 -20.74 -19.54 -4.07
N ILE A 299 -21.19 -20.66 -3.52
CA ILE A 299 -21.05 -20.95 -2.09
C ILE A 299 -19.57 -21.14 -1.71
N LEU A 300 -18.79 -21.86 -2.52
CA LEU A 300 -17.34 -21.97 -2.32
C LEU A 300 -16.67 -20.60 -2.41
N GLY A 301 -17.01 -19.78 -3.41
CA GLY A 301 -16.48 -18.42 -3.53
C GLY A 301 -16.79 -17.54 -2.32
N LEU A 302 -18.04 -17.57 -1.83
CA LEU A 302 -18.46 -16.86 -0.62
C LEU A 302 -17.77 -17.38 0.65
N ALA A 303 -17.58 -18.71 0.75
CA ALA A 303 -16.81 -19.30 1.84
C ALA A 303 -15.34 -18.87 1.79
N PHE A 304 -14.72 -18.82 0.60
CA PHE A 304 -13.35 -18.33 0.46
C PHE A 304 -13.21 -16.84 0.74
N VAL A 305 -14.24 -16.04 0.47
CA VAL A 305 -14.28 -14.64 0.93
C VAL A 305 -14.14 -14.61 2.45
N LEU A 306 -14.89 -15.41 3.21
CA LEU A 306 -14.74 -15.48 4.68
C LEU A 306 -13.35 -15.95 5.13
N LEU A 307 -12.69 -16.79 4.34
CA LEU A 307 -11.37 -17.35 4.64
C LEU A 307 -10.20 -16.43 4.23
N LEU A 308 -10.44 -15.28 3.59
CA LEU A 308 -9.40 -14.32 3.22
C LEU A 308 -8.63 -13.79 4.43
N GLU A 309 -9.29 -13.72 5.59
CA GLU A 309 -8.75 -13.17 6.83
C GLU A 309 -8.70 -14.24 7.92
N ARG A 310 -7.53 -14.88 8.05
CA ARG A 310 -7.17 -15.68 9.23
C ARG A 310 -6.09 -14.94 10.02
N GLY A 311 -6.44 -14.51 11.23
CA GLY A 311 -5.54 -13.80 12.15
C GLY A 311 -6.14 -13.77 13.57
N PRO A 312 -5.33 -13.83 14.63
CA PRO A 312 -5.81 -13.66 16.00
C PRO A 312 -5.92 -12.17 16.36
N GLY A 313 -7.03 -11.72 16.97
CA GLY A 313 -7.15 -10.36 17.50
C GLY A 313 -8.59 -9.82 17.61
N ARG A 314 -8.79 -8.75 18.39
CA ARG A 314 -10.10 -8.07 18.56
C ARG A 314 -10.54 -7.28 17.32
N GLU A 315 -9.60 -6.65 16.62
CA GLU A 315 -9.86 -5.94 15.35
C GLU A 315 -10.27 -6.93 14.25
N HIS A 316 -9.72 -8.15 14.30
CA HIS A 316 -10.07 -9.26 13.43
C HIS A 316 -11.56 -9.66 13.54
N ILE A 317 -12.13 -9.58 14.76
CA ILE A 317 -13.54 -9.90 14.99
C ILE A 317 -14.46 -8.87 14.30
N ALA A 318 -14.09 -7.59 14.33
CA ALA A 318 -14.87 -6.53 13.69
C ALA A 318 -14.87 -6.71 12.17
N ILE A 319 -13.71 -6.94 11.55
CA ILE A 319 -13.62 -7.15 10.10
C ILE A 319 -14.32 -8.45 9.69
N GLN A 320 -14.17 -9.53 10.46
CA GLN A 320 -14.90 -10.78 10.23
C GLN A 320 -16.41 -10.62 10.35
N SER A 321 -16.92 -9.83 11.30
CA SER A 321 -18.35 -9.56 11.43
C SER A 321 -18.91 -8.81 10.21
N TYR A 322 -18.14 -7.86 9.68
CA TYR A 322 -18.48 -7.12 8.47
C TYR A 322 -18.45 -8.03 7.23
N MET A 323 -17.45 -8.89 7.10
CA MET A 323 -17.36 -9.88 6.02
C MET A 323 -18.49 -10.90 6.11
N LEU A 324 -18.86 -11.33 7.32
CA LEU A 324 -19.99 -12.23 7.54
C LEU A 324 -21.32 -11.57 7.14
N ALA A 325 -21.54 -10.31 7.53
CA ALA A 325 -22.72 -9.55 7.12
C ALA A 325 -22.80 -9.39 5.60
N MET A 326 -21.67 -9.08 4.96
CA MET A 326 -21.57 -9.00 3.49
C MET A 326 -21.89 -10.35 2.84
N VAL A 327 -21.28 -11.44 3.29
CA VAL A 327 -21.50 -12.79 2.72
C VAL A 327 -22.94 -13.27 2.96
N ALA A 328 -23.52 -13.00 4.12
CA ALA A 328 -24.93 -13.28 4.40
C ALA A 328 -25.85 -12.48 3.47
N GLY A 329 -25.55 -11.20 3.24
CA GLY A 329 -26.29 -10.35 2.30
C GLY A 329 -26.18 -10.85 0.85
N LEU A 330 -24.99 -11.30 0.43
CA LEU A 330 -24.77 -11.87 -0.90
C LEU A 330 -25.45 -13.24 -1.07
N GLY A 331 -25.46 -14.07 -0.02
CA GLY A 331 -26.21 -15.32 0.00
C GLY A 331 -27.72 -15.09 -0.08
N ALA A 332 -28.25 -14.10 0.65
CA ALA A 332 -29.65 -13.69 0.56
C ALA A 332 -29.99 -13.13 -0.83
N LEU A 333 -29.10 -12.33 -1.42
CA LEU A 333 -29.25 -11.84 -2.78
C LEU A 333 -29.29 -12.99 -3.80
N TYR A 334 -28.43 -13.99 -3.64
CA TYR A 334 -28.44 -15.18 -4.49
C TYR A 334 -29.74 -15.99 -4.34
N ALA A 335 -30.21 -16.19 -3.11
CA ALA A 335 -31.49 -16.84 -2.85
C ALA A 335 -32.67 -16.08 -3.49
N LEU A 336 -32.64 -14.75 -3.44
CA LEU A 336 -33.63 -13.89 -4.11
C LEU A 336 -33.59 -14.04 -5.63
N ILE A 337 -32.39 -14.15 -6.21
CA ILE A 337 -32.20 -14.39 -7.65
C ILE A 337 -32.80 -15.73 -8.08
N LEU A 338 -32.64 -16.79 -7.28
CA LEU A 338 -33.27 -18.09 -7.55
C LEU A 338 -34.79 -18.07 -7.34
N ALA A 339 -35.29 -17.30 -6.37
CA ALA A 339 -36.72 -17.19 -6.08
C ALA A 339 -37.48 -16.36 -7.14
N ALA A 340 -36.84 -15.34 -7.71
CA ALA A 340 -37.45 -14.46 -8.71
C ALA A 340 -37.44 -15.10 -10.11
N ALA A 341 -38.57 -15.71 -10.51
CA ALA A 341 -38.74 -16.36 -11.81
C ALA A 341 -38.14 -15.61 -13.02
N PRO A 342 -38.42 -14.30 -13.27
CA PRO A 342 -37.87 -13.62 -14.44
C PRO A 342 -36.34 -13.52 -14.42
N VAL A 343 -35.74 -13.41 -13.23
CA VAL A 343 -34.28 -13.33 -13.07
C VAL A 343 -33.67 -14.72 -13.19
N ARG A 344 -34.26 -15.73 -12.54
CA ARG A 344 -33.85 -17.13 -12.64
C ARG A 344 -33.87 -17.61 -14.10
N ASP A 345 -34.95 -17.34 -14.83
CA ASP A 345 -35.12 -17.74 -16.22
C ASP A 345 -34.14 -16.97 -17.13
N PHE A 346 -33.89 -15.68 -16.85
CA PHE A 346 -32.82 -14.92 -17.52
C PHE A 346 -31.45 -15.56 -17.31
N PHE A 347 -31.17 -16.11 -16.13
CA PHE A 347 -29.92 -16.82 -15.89
C PHE A 347 -29.93 -18.28 -16.37
N GLN A 348 -31.04 -18.82 -16.90
CA GLN A 348 -31.20 -20.25 -17.24
C GLN A 348 -30.86 -21.18 -16.06
N MET A 349 -31.41 -20.85 -14.90
CA MET A 349 -31.31 -21.66 -13.69
C MET A 349 -32.66 -22.31 -13.37
N GLU A 350 -32.63 -23.44 -12.67
CA GLU A 350 -33.83 -24.13 -12.20
C GLU A 350 -33.92 -24.15 -10.68
N LEU A 351 -35.11 -24.46 -10.14
CA LEU A 351 -35.24 -24.68 -8.70
C LEU A 351 -34.77 -26.10 -8.38
N LEU A 352 -33.66 -26.20 -7.66
CA LEU A 352 -33.12 -27.48 -7.27
C LEU A 352 -34.05 -28.21 -6.29
N ASN A 353 -34.25 -29.50 -6.51
CA ASN A 353 -34.96 -30.38 -5.59
C ASN A 353 -34.10 -30.69 -4.34
N SER A 354 -34.67 -31.37 -3.35
CA SER A 354 -33.95 -31.67 -2.09
C SER A 354 -32.70 -32.53 -2.30
N THR A 355 -32.72 -33.44 -3.27
CA THR A 355 -31.59 -34.33 -3.57
C THR A 355 -30.47 -33.56 -4.24
N GLU A 356 -30.79 -32.70 -5.20
CA GLU A 356 -29.83 -31.85 -5.91
C GLU A 356 -29.17 -30.85 -4.99
N TRP A 357 -29.95 -30.23 -4.09
CA TRP A 357 -29.39 -29.39 -3.02
C TRP A 357 -28.43 -30.15 -2.14
N PHE A 358 -28.78 -31.37 -1.73
CA PHE A 358 -27.90 -32.22 -0.94
C PHE A 358 -26.59 -32.53 -1.69
N LEU A 359 -26.66 -32.89 -2.97
CA LEU A 359 -25.49 -33.17 -3.80
C LEU A 359 -24.61 -31.93 -4.01
N ALA A 360 -25.19 -30.75 -4.21
CA ALA A 360 -24.47 -29.48 -4.29
C ALA A 360 -23.76 -29.13 -2.97
N MET A 361 -24.43 -29.34 -1.83
CA MET A 361 -23.84 -29.09 -0.51
C MET A 361 -22.73 -30.09 -0.18
N LEU A 362 -22.92 -31.36 -0.54
CA LEU A 362 -21.90 -32.39 -0.43
C LEU A 362 -20.67 -32.01 -1.27
N SER A 363 -20.87 -31.58 -2.52
CA SER A 363 -19.79 -31.14 -3.41
C SER A 363 -19.06 -29.90 -2.89
N THR A 364 -19.80 -28.98 -2.27
CA THR A 364 -19.23 -27.82 -1.56
C THR A 364 -18.36 -28.27 -0.39
N ALA A 365 -18.84 -29.19 0.45
CA ALA A 365 -18.06 -29.73 1.56
C ALA A 365 -16.79 -30.44 1.09
N VAL A 366 -16.89 -31.24 0.02
CA VAL A 366 -15.72 -31.88 -0.62
C VAL A 366 -14.75 -30.82 -1.15
N GLY A 367 -15.22 -29.76 -1.80
CA GLY A 367 -14.39 -28.64 -2.23
C GLY A 367 -13.62 -27.99 -1.07
N LEU A 368 -14.28 -27.71 0.05
CA LEU A 368 -13.63 -27.16 1.25
C LEU A 368 -12.58 -28.12 1.85
N ILE A 369 -12.85 -29.43 1.84
CA ILE A 369 -11.89 -30.46 2.28
C ILE A 369 -10.67 -30.48 1.35
N ILE A 370 -10.89 -30.42 0.03
CA ILE A 370 -9.80 -30.35 -0.97
C ILE A 370 -8.96 -29.09 -0.72
N ALA A 371 -9.59 -27.92 -0.54
CA ALA A 371 -8.86 -26.69 -0.22
C ALA A 371 -8.02 -26.85 1.05
N SER A 372 -8.60 -27.42 2.11
CA SER A 372 -7.89 -27.69 3.35
C SER A 372 -6.73 -28.67 3.19
N ALA A 373 -6.86 -29.68 2.33
CA ALA A 373 -5.79 -30.64 2.06
C ALA A 373 -4.67 -29.99 1.24
N LEU A 374 -5.01 -29.20 0.22
CA LEU A 374 -4.07 -28.47 -0.62
C LEU A 374 -3.28 -27.42 0.17
N TRP A 375 -3.92 -26.71 1.10
CA TRP A 375 -3.21 -25.76 1.97
C TRP A 375 -2.19 -26.41 2.91
N ARG A 376 -2.35 -27.69 3.26
CA ARG A 376 -1.38 -28.44 4.09
C ARG A 376 -0.22 -29.05 3.29
N LEU A 377 -0.18 -28.82 1.97
CA LEU A 377 0.92 -29.33 1.17
C LEU A 377 2.19 -28.51 1.45
N PRO A 378 3.35 -29.16 1.68
CA PRO A 378 4.60 -28.44 1.94
C PRO A 378 5.02 -27.48 0.83
N ALA A 379 4.57 -27.70 -0.41
CA ALA A 379 4.83 -26.81 -1.53
C ALA A 379 4.03 -25.51 -1.44
N ILE A 380 2.80 -25.55 -0.88
CA ILE A 380 1.96 -24.37 -0.67
C ILE A 380 2.39 -23.63 0.59
N GLU A 381 2.72 -24.35 1.66
CA GLU A 381 3.30 -23.76 2.88
C GLU A 381 4.58 -22.97 2.55
N ARG A 382 5.45 -23.51 1.68
CA ARG A 382 6.65 -22.80 1.19
C ARG A 382 6.37 -21.51 0.40
N LEU A 383 5.18 -21.35 -0.17
CA LEU A 383 4.78 -20.10 -0.82
C LEU A 383 4.32 -19.04 0.19
N GLU A 384 3.94 -19.47 1.39
CA GLU A 384 3.47 -18.63 2.49
C GLU A 384 4.59 -18.31 3.49
N THR A 385 5.50 -19.25 3.75
CA THR A 385 6.67 -19.04 4.60
C THR A 385 7.74 -18.25 3.88
N LEU A 386 8.15 -17.17 4.54
CA LEU A 386 9.32 -16.36 4.20
C LEU A 386 10.54 -17.27 4.04
N ASP A 387 11.13 -17.33 2.85
CA ASP A 387 12.58 -17.40 2.84
C ASP A 387 13.01 -16.03 3.38
N ASP A 388 13.54 -16.02 4.61
CA ASP A 388 14.44 -14.97 5.09
C ASP A 388 15.64 -14.93 4.13
N ALA A 389 15.45 -14.36 2.94
CA ALA A 389 16.57 -13.88 2.17
C ALA A 389 17.13 -12.71 2.98
N PRO A 390 18.43 -12.75 3.34
CA PRO A 390 19.02 -11.64 4.06
C PRO A 390 18.75 -10.38 3.24
N GLU A 391 18.24 -9.35 3.89
CA GLU A 391 18.35 -8.00 3.37
C GLU A 391 19.85 -7.78 3.08
N GLY A 392 20.22 -7.97 1.82
CA GLY A 392 21.55 -7.59 1.33
C GLY A 392 21.72 -6.09 1.52
N PRO A 393 22.97 -5.66 1.77
CA PRO A 393 23.34 -4.46 2.54
C PRO A 393 22.62 -3.17 2.15
#